data_AF-A0A8T5MBZ6-F1
#
_entry.id   AF-A0A8T5MBZ6-F1
#
_cell.length_a   1.000
_cell.length_b   1.000
_cell.length_c   1.000
_cell.angle_alpha   90.00
_cell.angle_beta   90.00
_cell.angle_gamma   90.00
#
_symmetry.space_group_name_H-M   'P 1'
#
loop_
_entity.id
_entity.type
_entity.pdbx_description
1 polymer ?
#
loop_
_entity_poly.entity_id
_entity_poly.type
_entity_poly.pdbx_seq_one_letter_code
_entity_poly.pdbx_strand_id
1 'polypeptide(L)'
;MILSKSKILEEIKNKRIKITPFKKNQLGPASIDLTLDNQFRIFINGKKQVSIKEKTDYKKYTKLIKRDFVILEPGQFILGITKEKIKLPITFAEDCKEEADSQDWG
;
A
#
# COMPACT_ATOMS: atom_id res chain seq x y z
N MET A 1 -4.31 -16.01 -13.80
CA MET A 1 -4.57 -15.14 -14.97
C MET A 1 -4.47 -13.70 -14.50
N ILE A 2 -3.70 -12.84 -15.20
CA ILE A 2 -3.55 -11.41 -14.86
C ILE A 2 -4.57 -10.61 -15.68
N LEU A 3 -5.19 -9.59 -15.09
CA LEU A 3 -6.14 -8.73 -15.80
C LEU A 3 -5.40 -7.73 -16.69
N SER A 4 -5.76 -7.68 -17.98
CA SER A 4 -5.26 -6.65 -18.90
C SER A 4 -5.90 -5.30 -18.62
N LYS A 5 -5.28 -4.22 -19.10
CA LYS A 5 -5.78 -2.84 -19.02
C LYS A 5 -7.24 -2.69 -19.43
N SER A 6 -7.62 -3.28 -20.56
CA SER A 6 -9.01 -3.24 -21.06
C SER A 6 -9.98 -3.93 -20.11
N LYS A 7 -9.56 -5.08 -19.55
CA LYS A 7 -10.37 -5.82 -18.59
C LYS A 7 -10.51 -5.07 -17.27
N ILE A 8 -9.43 -4.51 -16.74
CA ILE A 8 -9.45 -3.66 -15.54
C ILE A 8 -10.48 -2.52 -15.70
N LEU A 9 -10.46 -1.82 -16.84
CA LEU A 9 -11.42 -0.74 -17.12
C LEU A 9 -12.86 -1.25 -17.18
N GLU A 10 -13.08 -2.42 -17.77
CA GLU A 10 -14.39 -3.06 -17.82
C GLU A 10 -14.90 -3.40 -16.41
N GLU A 11 -14.05 -3.97 -15.56
CA GLU A 11 -14.36 -4.31 -14.17
C GLU A 11 -14.69 -3.07 -13.33
N ILE A 12 -13.96 -1.97 -13.53
CA ILE A 12 -14.22 -0.67 -12.89
C ILE A 12 -15.55 -0.09 -13.38
N LYS A 13 -15.82 -0.12 -14.69
CA LYS A 13 -17.08 0.35 -15.29
C LYS A 13 -18.28 -0.45 -14.75
N ASN A 14 -18.10 -1.75 -14.58
CA ASN A 14 -19.09 -2.67 -14.02
C ASN A 14 -19.20 -2.57 -12.49
N LYS A 15 -18.46 -1.66 -11.83
CA LYS A 15 -18.44 -1.44 -10.37
C LYS A 15 -18.05 -2.69 -9.55
N ARG A 16 -17.43 -3.69 -10.18
CA ARG A 16 -16.92 -4.89 -9.48
C ARG A 16 -15.62 -4.56 -8.76
N ILE A 17 -14.74 -3.81 -9.42
CA ILE A 17 -13.55 -3.19 -8.82
C ILE A 17 -13.88 -1.73 -8.54
N LYS A 18 -13.65 -1.27 -7.30
CA LYS A 18 -13.78 0.15 -6.93
C LYS A 18 -12.49 0.65 -6.33
N ILE A 19 -11.96 1.72 -6.92
CA ILE A 19 -10.77 2.42 -6.44
C ILE A 19 -11.14 3.88 -6.24
N THR A 20 -10.78 4.47 -5.10
CA THR A 20 -11.12 5.86 -4.81
C THR A 20 -10.00 6.53 -4.02
N PRO A 21 -9.40 7.63 -4.51
CA PRO A 21 -9.59 8.22 -5.85
C PRO A 21 -9.03 7.32 -6.97
N PHE A 22 -9.57 7.41 -8.19
CA PHE A 22 -9.04 6.72 -9.36
C PHE A 22 -8.64 7.74 -10.43
N LYS A 23 -7.41 7.67 -10.91
CA LYS A 23 -6.94 8.49 -12.04
C LYS A 23 -6.52 7.57 -13.19
N LYS A 24 -6.99 7.87 -14.40
CA LYS A 24 -6.73 7.04 -15.59
C LYS A 24 -5.25 7.00 -15.99
N ASN A 25 -4.45 7.98 -15.57
CA ASN A 25 -3.02 8.02 -15.83
C ASN A 25 -2.22 7.01 -14.99
N GLN A 26 -2.77 6.52 -13.86
CA GLN A 26 -2.18 5.46 -13.03
C GLN A 26 -2.43 4.05 -13.61
N LEU A 27 -3.08 3.94 -14.77
CA LEU A 27 -3.45 2.66 -15.35
C LEU A 27 -2.39 2.16 -16.33
N GLY A 28 -1.58 1.21 -15.87
CA GLY A 28 -0.59 0.48 -16.67
C GLY A 28 -1.20 -0.57 -17.61
N PRO A 29 -0.36 -1.36 -18.31
CA PRO A 29 -0.81 -2.40 -19.25
C PRO A 29 -1.58 -3.55 -18.60
N ALA A 30 -1.27 -3.87 -17.34
CA ALA A 30 -1.89 -4.93 -16.56
C ALA A 30 -1.82 -4.67 -15.04
N SER A 31 -1.67 -3.40 -14.66
CA SER A 31 -1.44 -2.92 -13.30
C SER A 31 -2.12 -1.57 -13.09
N ILE A 32 -2.27 -1.17 -11.82
CA ILE A 32 -2.71 0.18 -11.43
C ILE A 32 -1.73 0.69 -10.40
N ASP A 33 -1.17 1.87 -10.64
CA ASP A 33 -0.22 2.52 -9.75
C ASP A 33 -0.98 3.13 -8.57
N LEU A 34 -0.54 2.82 -7.37
CA LEU A 34 -1.08 3.36 -6.13
C LEU A 34 -0.15 4.42 -5.58
N THR A 35 -0.69 5.37 -4.83
CA THR A 35 0.10 6.47 -4.28
C THR A 35 0.21 6.39 -2.77
N LEU A 36 1.39 6.67 -2.25
CA LEU A 36 1.66 6.69 -0.82
C LEU A 36 0.91 7.86 -0.14
N ASP A 37 0.20 7.56 0.96
CA ASP A 37 -0.41 8.57 1.83
C ASP A 37 0.63 9.22 2.76
N ASN A 38 0.29 10.36 3.36
CA ASN A 38 1.15 11.03 4.32
C ASN A 38 1.03 10.48 5.75
N GLN A 39 0.38 9.33 5.92
CA GLN A 39 0.21 8.66 7.21
C GLN A 39 1.13 7.45 7.30
N PHE A 40 2.00 7.48 8.31
CA PHE A 40 2.98 6.44 8.55
C PHE A 40 2.89 5.92 9.98
N ARG A 41 3.17 4.64 10.18
CA ARG A 41 3.34 4.07 11.53
C ARG A 41 4.79 3.64 11.72
N ILE A 42 5.47 4.29 12.64
CA ILE A 42 6.87 4.03 13.01
C ILE A 42 6.93 3.17 14.26
N PHE A 43 7.91 2.26 14.34
CA PHE A 43 8.12 1.46 15.53
C PHE A 43 8.83 2.28 16.62
N ILE A 44 8.37 2.12 17.86
CA ILE A 44 8.97 2.79 19.02
C ILE A 44 10.04 1.84 19.55
N ASN A 45 11.31 2.27 19.51
CA ASN A 45 12.45 1.51 20.02
C ASN A 45 12.35 1.36 21.54
N GLY A 46 11.64 0.32 21.99
CA GLY A 46 11.46 0.05 23.43
C GLY A 46 11.59 -1.42 23.83
N LYS A 47 11.42 -2.37 22.90
CA LYS A 47 11.57 -3.81 23.19
C LYS A 47 12.24 -4.53 22.03
N LYS A 48 13.32 -5.28 22.32
CA LYS A 48 14.05 -6.11 21.34
C LYS A 48 13.19 -7.23 20.75
N GLN A 49 12.12 -7.62 21.42
CA GLN A 49 11.22 -8.70 20.99
C GLN A 49 9.77 -8.38 21.40
N VAL A 50 8.84 -8.61 20.49
CA VAL A 50 7.40 -8.50 20.74
C VAL A 50 6.78 -9.88 20.56
N SER A 51 6.15 -10.42 21.61
CA SER A 51 5.37 -11.65 21.50
C SER A 51 4.04 -11.34 20.81
N ILE A 52 3.84 -11.94 19.64
CA ILE A 52 2.62 -11.77 18.83
C ILE A 52 1.61 -12.82 19.30
N LYS A 53 0.47 -12.34 19.82
CA LYS A 53 -0.72 -13.11 20.17
C LYS A 53 -1.92 -12.45 19.48
N GLU A 54 -3.06 -13.14 19.36
CA GLU A 54 -4.26 -12.57 18.71
C GLU A 54 -4.68 -11.20 19.27
N LYS A 55 -4.47 -10.99 20.58
CA LYS A 55 -4.84 -9.74 21.28
C LYS A 55 -3.69 -8.74 21.41
N THR A 56 -2.59 -8.92 20.66
CA THR A 56 -1.45 -8.00 20.72
C THR A 56 -1.85 -6.65 20.13
N ASP A 57 -1.97 -5.63 21.00
CA ASP A 57 -2.23 -4.26 20.58
C ASP A 57 -0.97 -3.62 19.98
N TYR A 58 -0.94 -3.55 18.65
CA TYR A 58 0.16 -2.98 17.89
C TYR A 58 0.40 -1.50 18.23
N LYS A 59 -0.63 -0.75 18.69
CA LYS A 59 -0.51 0.69 19.01
C LYS A 59 0.45 0.96 20.16
N LYS A 60 0.71 -0.03 21.02
CA LYS A 60 1.71 0.08 22.10
C LYS A 60 3.15 0.10 21.61
N TYR A 61 3.41 -0.42 20.41
CA TYR A 61 4.74 -0.59 19.85
C TYR A 61 5.03 0.37 18.70
N THR A 62 4.04 1.17 18.32
CA THR A 62 4.10 1.96 17.10
C THR A 62 3.40 3.29 17.28
N LYS A 63 3.96 4.34 16.68
CA LYS A 63 3.39 5.68 16.69
C LYS A 63 2.87 6.02 15.29
N LEU A 64 1.63 6.49 15.21
CA LEU A 64 1.10 7.10 13.99
C LEU A 64 1.68 8.50 13.86
N ILE A 65 2.29 8.80 12.72
CA ILE A 65 2.79 10.12 12.36
C ILE A 65 2.15 10.54 11.04
N LYS A 66 1.95 11.85 10.86
CA LYS A 66 1.53 12.44 9.60
C LYS A 66 2.64 13.38 9.12
N ARG A 67 3.26 13.08 7.98
CA ARG A 67 4.37 13.86 7.40
C ARG A 67 4.35 13.77 5.89
N ASP A 68 4.75 14.83 5.22
CA ASP A 68 4.81 14.86 3.74
C ASP A 68 5.98 14.06 3.18
N PHE A 69 7.04 13.88 3.98
CA PHE A 69 8.17 13.02 3.67
C PHE A 69 8.66 12.30 4.93
N VAL A 70 9.26 11.14 4.72
CA VAL A 70 9.90 10.33 5.76
C VAL A 70 11.25 9.87 5.22
N ILE A 71 12.28 9.98 6.06
CA ILE A 71 13.60 9.44 5.78
C ILE A 71 13.63 8.03 6.38
N LEU A 72 13.92 7.03 5.54
CA LEU A 72 14.13 5.65 5.95
C LEU A 72 15.62 5.43 6.14
N GLU A 73 16.06 5.32 7.39
CA GLU A 73 17.44 4.96 7.69
C GLU A 73 17.67 3.45 7.43
N PRO A 74 18.90 3.03 7.07
CA PRO A 74 19.21 1.60 6.93
C PRO A 74 18.84 0.81 8.18
N GLY A 75 18.08 -0.28 8.00
CA GLY A 75 17.59 -1.12 9.09
C GLY A 75 16.35 -0.58 9.82
N GLN A 76 15.81 0.57 9.42
CA GLN A 76 14.55 1.08 9.94
C GLN A 76 13.36 0.42 9.23
N PHE A 77 12.29 0.19 9.99
CA PHE A 77 11.03 -0.35 9.46
C PHE A 77 9.87 0.60 9.73
N ILE A 78 9.09 0.89 8.69
CA ILE A 78 7.97 1.84 8.71
C ILE A 78 6.80 1.22 7.94
N LEU A 79 5.58 1.44 8.43
CA LEU A 79 4.35 1.07 7.73
C LEU A 79 3.75 2.29 7.05
N GLY A 80 3.58 2.24 5.74
CA GLY A 80 2.80 3.20 4.96
C GLY A 80 1.40 2.68 4.65
N ILE A 81 0.56 3.57 4.12
CA ILE A 81 -0.74 3.21 3.54
C ILE A 81 -0.89 3.88 2.18
N THR A 82 -1.74 3.33 1.33
CA THR A 82 -2.11 3.95 0.05
C THR A 82 -3.16 5.05 0.27
N LYS A 83 -3.12 6.10 -0.57
CA LYS A 83 -4.18 7.11 -0.62
C LYS A 83 -5.48 6.54 -1.15
N GLU A 84 -5.37 5.59 -2.07
CA GLU A 84 -6.50 4.92 -2.70
C GLU A 84 -7.09 3.85 -1.77
N LYS A 85 -8.42 3.84 -1.66
CA LYS A 85 -9.19 2.75 -1.08
C LYS A 85 -9.63 1.80 -2.19
N ILE A 86 -9.28 0.52 -2.04
CA ILE A 86 -9.58 -0.53 -3.00
C ILE A 86 -10.68 -1.42 -2.43
N LYS A 87 -11.67 -1.74 -3.26
CA LYS A 87 -12.65 -2.79 -3.00
C LYS A 87 -12.64 -3.76 -4.17
N LEU A 88 -12.31 -5.01 -3.85
CA LEU A 88 -12.32 -6.13 -4.78
C LEU A 88 -13.49 -7.06 -4.48
N PRO A 89 -14.06 -7.73 -5.50
CA PRO A 89 -14.97 -8.84 -5.30
C PRO A 89 -14.16 -10.07 -4.84
N ILE A 90 -14.83 -10.99 -4.15
CA ILE A 90 -14.19 -12.21 -3.60
C ILE A 90 -13.57 -13.13 -4.66
N THR A 91 -13.93 -12.95 -5.93
CA THR A 91 -13.41 -13.72 -7.06
C THR A 91 -12.05 -13.24 -7.56
N PHE A 92 -11.56 -12.08 -7.09
CA PHE A 92 -10.25 -11.56 -7.46
C PHE A 92 -9.31 -11.55 -6.25
N ALA A 93 -8.04 -11.78 -6.52
CA ALA A 93 -6.95 -11.56 -5.58
C ALA A 93 -6.11 -10.38 -6.09
N GLU A 94 -5.49 -9.66 -5.16
CA GLU A 94 -4.52 -8.60 -5.45
C GLU A 94 -3.10 -9.09 -5.18
N ASP A 95 -2.19 -8.66 -6.04
CA ASP A 95 -0.75 -8.89 -5.91
C ASP A 95 -0.08 -7.50 -5.91
N CYS A 96 0.36 -7.05 -4.73
CA CYS A 96 1.01 -5.76 -4.56
C CYS A 96 2.50 -5.90 -4.85
N LYS A 97 2.94 -5.25 -5.94
CA LYS A 97 4.35 -5.17 -6.31
C LYS A 97 4.86 -3.75 -6.09
N GLU A 98 6.11 -3.68 -5.65
CA GLU A 98 6.84 -2.43 -5.60
C GLU A 98 7.43 -2.16 -6.98
N GLU A 99 7.03 -1.05 -7.60
CA GLU A 99 7.70 -0.50 -8.76
C GLU A 99 8.51 0.70 -8.29
N ALA A 100 9.83 0.51 -8.21
CA ALA A 100 10.77 1.60 -8.07
C ALA A 100 11.18 2.04 -9.47
N ASP A 101 10.76 3.25 -9.87
CA ASP A 101 11.37 3.92 -11.02
C ASP A 101 12.84 4.15 -10.68
N SER A 102 13.69 3.29 -11.25
CA SER A 102 15.11 3.21 -10.97
C SER A 102 15.82 4.45 -11.51
N GLN A 103 15.94 5.46 -10.65
CA GLN A 103 17.24 6.08 -10.49
C GLN A 103 17.97 5.30 -9.41
N ASP A 104 19.16 4.80 -9.72
CA ASP A 104 20.02 4.07 -8.79
C ASP A 104 20.17 4.84 -7.47
N TRP A 105 19.47 4.39 -6.43
CA TRP A 105 19.74 4.75 -5.05
C TRP A 105 20.42 3.52 -4.46
N GLY A 106 21.76 3.56 -4.46
CA GLY A 106 22.65 2.42 -4.18
C GLY A 106 22.50 1.73 -2.83
#